data_AF-A0A445C0K7-F1
#
_entry.id   AF-A0A445C0K7-F1
#
_cell.length_a   1.000
_cell.length_b   1.000
_cell.length_c   1.000
_cell.angle_alpha   90.00
_cell.angle_beta   90.00
_cell.angle_gamma   90.00
#
_symmetry.space_group_name_H-M   'P 1'
#
loop_
_entity.id
_entity.type
_entity.pdbx_description
1 polymer ?
#
loop_
_entity_poly.entity_id
_entity_poly.type
_entity_poly.pdbx_seq_one_letter_code
_entity_poly.pdbx_strand_id
1 'polypeptide(L)'
;MTRNITQVLIRKANPLFYCILYTSSVNMVTLEVKGEAQIKNLSEKLTSGGIIHKMWIEQPENIPTCLATKPYPKSVVSSYFKKLKLCK
;
A
#
# COMPACT_ATOMS: atom_id res chain seq x y z
N MET A 1 -0.77 -26.10 2.13
CA MET A 1 -1.51 -25.30 1.12
C MET A 1 -1.44 -23.84 1.52
N THR A 2 -0.30 -23.19 1.27
CA THR A 2 0.00 -21.85 1.76
C THR A 2 -0.84 -20.85 0.97
N ARG A 3 -1.89 -20.30 1.58
CA ARG A 3 -2.65 -19.22 0.97
C ARG A 3 -1.66 -18.07 0.77
N ASN A 4 -1.36 -17.74 -0.49
CA ASN A 4 -0.50 -16.62 -0.88
C ASN A 4 -1.17 -15.30 -0.48
N ILE A 5 -1.18 -15.01 0.82
CA ILE A 5 -1.76 -13.83 1.43
C ILE A 5 -0.66 -12.79 1.42
N THR A 6 -0.91 -11.70 0.70
CA THR A 6 0.02 -10.61 0.50
C THR A 6 -0.56 -9.35 1.11
N GLN A 7 0.20 -8.72 2.00
CA GLN A 7 -0.07 -7.36 2.42
C GLN A 7 0.65 -6.42 1.47
N VAL A 8 -0.02 -5.39 0.95
CA VAL A 8 0.61 -4.44 0.03
C VAL A 8 0.80 -3.12 0.75
N LEU A 9 2.05 -2.67 0.80
CA LEU A 9 2.46 -1.37 1.29
C LEU A 9 2.83 -0.50 0.09
N ILE A 10 2.28 0.69 0.03
CA ILE A 10 2.58 1.70 -0.97
C ILE A 10 3.20 2.88 -0.29
N ARG A 11 4.31 3.37 -0.85
CA ARG A 11 5.05 4.49 -0.30
C ARG A 11 5.46 5.50 -1.38
N LYS A 12 5.54 6.77 -0.97
CA LYS A 12 6.29 7.84 -1.64
C LYS A 12 7.75 7.80 -1.14
N ALA A 13 8.71 8.20 -1.96
CA ALA A 13 10.15 7.92 -1.81
C ALA A 13 10.88 8.42 -0.52
N ASN A 14 10.20 9.02 0.46
CA ASN A 14 10.77 9.47 1.74
C ASN A 14 9.63 9.85 2.73
N PRO A 15 9.71 9.65 4.07
CA PRO A 15 10.73 9.02 4.90
C PRO A 15 10.31 7.65 5.50
N LEU A 16 11.31 6.78 5.60
CA LEU A 16 11.24 5.31 5.72
C LEU A 16 10.81 4.74 7.08
N PHE A 17 10.73 5.54 8.15
CA PHE A 17 10.84 4.96 9.50
C PHE A 17 9.52 4.50 10.13
N TYR A 18 8.41 5.24 9.96
CA TYR A 18 7.20 4.95 10.74
C TYR A 18 6.36 3.79 10.21
N CYS A 19 6.27 3.62 8.89
CA CYS A 19 5.34 2.64 8.31
C CYS A 19 5.88 1.19 8.41
N ILE A 20 7.20 1.00 8.25
CA ILE A 20 7.82 -0.33 8.24
C ILE A 20 7.79 -0.97 9.63
N LEU A 21 7.92 -0.17 10.69
CA LEU A 21 7.84 -0.64 12.08
C LEU A 21 6.47 -1.21 12.44
N TYR A 22 5.39 -0.76 11.79
CA TYR A 22 4.04 -1.25 12.05
C TYR A 22 3.67 -2.49 11.22
N THR A 23 4.42 -2.77 10.15
CA THR A 23 4.10 -3.81 9.17
C THR A 23 5.26 -4.78 8.97
N SER A 24 5.63 -5.50 10.03
CA SER A 24 6.59 -6.62 9.96
C SER A 24 5.85 -7.91 9.59
N SER A 25 5.68 -8.19 8.29
CA SER A 25 5.05 -9.42 7.81
C SER A 25 5.82 -10.00 6.63
N VAL A 26 6.12 -11.31 6.71
CA VAL A 26 7.00 -12.06 5.79
C VAL A 26 6.47 -12.08 4.35
N ASN A 27 5.18 -11.85 4.14
CA ASN A 27 4.55 -11.77 2.81
C ASN A 27 4.10 -10.35 2.43
N MET A 28 4.80 -9.32 2.91
CA MET A 28 4.51 -7.94 2.51
C MET A 28 5.20 -7.59 1.19
N VAL A 29 4.49 -6.89 0.31
CA VAL A 29 5.02 -6.34 -0.94
C VAL A 29 5.01 -4.83 -0.85
N THR A 30 6.18 -4.22 -1.00
CA THR A 30 6.35 -2.77 -1.03
C THR A 30 6.37 -2.26 -2.46
N LEU A 31 5.47 -1.32 -2.76
CA LEU A 31 5.31 -0.69 -4.05
C LEU A 31 5.57 0.80 -3.93
N GLU A 32 6.15 1.36 -4.98
CA GLU A 32 6.41 2.79 -5.07
C GLU A 32 5.37 3.47 -5.96
N VAL A 33 4.94 4.65 -5.52
CA VAL A 33 4.14 5.58 -6.32
C VAL A 33 4.90 6.89 -6.52
N LYS A 34 4.78 7.44 -7.73
CA LYS A 34 5.45 8.69 -8.09
C LYS A 34 4.72 9.96 -7.64
N GLY A 35 3.45 9.85 -7.24
CA GLY A 35 2.64 11.03 -6.90
C GLY A 35 1.47 10.71 -5.97
N GLU A 36 1.04 11.73 -5.23
CA GLU A 36 -0.05 11.66 -4.25
C GLU A 36 -1.40 11.29 -4.89
N ALA A 37 -1.66 11.75 -6.11
CA ALA A 37 -2.88 11.46 -6.84
C ALA A 37 -3.01 9.95 -7.12
N GLN A 38 -1.89 9.23 -7.25
CA GLN A 38 -1.93 7.78 -7.40
C GLN A 38 -2.33 7.09 -6.10
N ILE A 39 -1.85 7.57 -4.95
CA ILE A 39 -2.23 7.03 -3.64
C ILE A 39 -3.73 7.26 -3.39
N LYS A 40 -4.23 8.48 -3.62
CA LYS A 40 -5.65 8.80 -3.45
C LYS A 40 -6.55 7.96 -4.36
N ASN A 41 -6.27 7.96 -5.67
CA ASN A 41 -7.03 7.15 -6.64
C ASN A 41 -7.02 5.66 -6.29
N LEU A 42 -5.92 5.16 -5.73
CA LEU A 42 -5.84 3.77 -5.34
C LEU A 42 -6.59 3.49 -4.04
N SER A 43 -6.51 4.39 -3.05
CA SER A 43 -7.33 4.33 -1.85
C SER A 43 -8.81 4.22 -2.21
N GLU A 44 -9.30 5.07 -3.11
CA GLU A 44 -10.68 5.03 -3.58
C GLU A 44 -11.03 3.71 -4.29
N LYS A 45 -10.14 3.19 -5.15
CA LYS A 45 -10.33 1.89 -5.81
C LYS A 45 -10.36 0.73 -4.83
N LEU A 46 -9.51 0.78 -3.80
CA LEU A 46 -9.47 -0.23 -2.75
C LEU A 46 -10.74 -0.18 -1.91
N THR A 47 -11.19 1.01 -1.49
CA THR A 47 -12.49 1.18 -0.80
C THR A 47 -13.65 0.67 -1.65
N SER A 48 -13.68 1.04 -2.94
CA SER A 48 -14.71 0.59 -3.88
C SER A 48 -14.68 -0.92 -4.09
N GLY A 49 -13.50 -1.54 -3.98
CA GLY A 49 -13.30 -2.99 -4.03
C GLY A 49 -13.55 -3.72 -2.70
N GLY A 50 -13.97 -3.01 -1.65
CA GLY A 50 -14.13 -3.60 -0.30
C GLY A 50 -12.81 -3.99 0.38
N ILE A 51 -11.70 -3.44 -0.09
CA ILE A 51 -10.36 -3.71 0.43
C ILE A 51 -10.04 -2.72 1.55
N ILE A 52 -10.01 -3.25 2.77
CA ILE A 52 -9.67 -2.49 3.97
C ILE A 52 -8.19 -2.11 3.90
N HIS A 53 -7.94 -0.82 4.06
CA HIS A 53 -6.60 -0.26 4.05
C HIS A 53 -6.48 0.92 5.00
N LYS A 54 -5.24 1.22 5.38
CA LYS A 54 -4.85 2.35 6.21
C LYS A 54 -4.00 3.29 5.38
N MET A 55 -4.36 4.56 5.36
CA MET A 55 -3.58 5.62 4.71
C MET A 55 -2.92 6.46 5.81
N TRP A 56 -1.63 6.74 5.66
CA TRP A 56 -0.89 7.67 6.49
C TRP A 56 -0.71 8.98 5.74
N ILE A 57 -1.01 10.06 6.44
CA ILE A 57 -0.92 11.42 5.94
C ILE A 57 0.13 12.13 6.78
N GLU A 58 1.15 12.68 6.13
CA GLU A 58 2.26 13.35 6.79
C GLU A 58 1.89 14.82 7.08
N GLN A 59 2.24 15.29 8.27
CA GLN A 59 2.01 16.66 8.72
C GLN A 59 3.36 17.40 8.80
N PRO A 60 3.41 18.72 8.59
CA PRO A 60 2.29 19.66 8.39
C PRO A 60 1.76 19.73 6.95
N GLU A 61 2.39 19.03 6.02
CA GLU A 61 2.09 19.13 4.59
C GLU A 61 0.74 18.51 4.19
N ASN A 62 0.11 17.72 5.07
CA ASN A 62 -1.18 17.06 4.91
C ASN A 62 -1.28 16.21 3.61
N ILE A 63 -0.15 15.61 3.22
CA ILE A 63 -0.03 14.80 2.01
C ILE A 63 -0.04 13.30 2.32
N PRO A 64 -0.76 12.47 1.54
CA PRO A 64 -0.74 11.03 1.73
C PRO A 64 0.64 10.48 1.30
N THR A 65 1.38 9.90 2.24
CA THR A 65 2.75 9.41 1.99
C THR A 65 2.82 7.89 1.96
N CYS A 66 1.99 7.20 2.73
CA CYS A 66 1.94 5.74 2.76
C CYS A 66 0.51 5.20 2.75
N LEU A 67 0.32 4.00 2.20
CA LEU A 67 -0.93 3.24 2.24
C LEU A 67 -0.63 1.76 2.41
N ALA A 68 -1.24 1.10 3.40
CA ALA A 68 -1.11 -0.33 3.63
C ALA A 68 -2.48 -0.99 3.64
N THR A 69 -2.62 -2.11 2.93
CA THR A 69 -3.85 -2.92 2.99
C THR A 69 -3.78 -3.94 4.11
N LYS A 70 -4.92 -4.49 4.52
CA LYS A 70 -4.93 -5.76 5.26
C LYS A 70 -4.27 -6.87 4.41
N PRO A 71 -3.74 -7.94 5.00
CA PRO A 71 -3.35 -9.15 4.27
C PRO A 71 -4.52 -9.74 3.48
N TYR A 72 -4.38 -9.81 2.15
CA TYR A 72 -5.38 -10.40 1.26
C TYR A 72 -4.74 -11.43 0.30
N PRO A 73 -5.50 -12.40 -0.22
CA PRO A 73 -4.99 -13.30 -1.25
C PRO A 73 -4.49 -12.51 -2.47
N LYS A 74 -3.32 -12.87 -3.00
CA LYS A 74 -2.71 -12.20 -4.17
C LYS A 74 -3.69 -12.13 -5.36
N SER A 75 -4.55 -13.13 -5.54
CA SER A 75 -5.58 -13.12 -6.59
C SER A 75 -6.58 -11.96 -6.47
N VAL A 76 -6.89 -11.54 -5.24
CA VAL A 76 -7.84 -10.46 -4.95
C VAL A 76 -7.21 -9.10 -5.19
N VAL A 77 -5.97 -8.91 -4.72
CA VAL A 77 -5.31 -7.60 -4.72
C VAL A 77 -4.42 -7.33 -5.93
N SER A 78 -3.96 -8.36 -6.64
CA SER A 78 -3.01 -8.21 -7.75
C SER A 78 -3.52 -7.29 -8.85
N SER A 79 -4.82 -7.30 -9.15
CA SER A 79 -5.43 -6.45 -10.18
C SER A 79 -5.25 -4.95 -9.90
N TYR A 80 -5.34 -4.53 -8.63
CA TYR A 80 -5.23 -3.13 -8.22
C TYR A 80 -3.80 -2.59 -8.33
N PHE A 81 -2.81 -3.47 -8.14
CA PHE A 81 -1.40 -3.10 -8.02
C PHE A 81 -0.56 -3.37 -9.27
N LYS A 82 -1.14 -3.97 -10.32
CA LYS A 82 -0.46 -4.28 -11.60
C LYS A 82 0.26 -3.09 -12.26
N LYS A 83 -0.23 -1.85 -12.05
CA LYS A 83 0.33 -0.63 -12.65
C LYS A 83 1.45 0.00 -11.83
N LEU A 84 1.67 -0.46 -10.60
CA LEU A 84 2.67 0.11 -9.69
C LEU A 84 4.00 -0.64 -9.82
N LYS A 85 5.10 0.07 -9.58
CA LYS A 85 6.44 -0.52 -9.62
C LYS A 85 6.81 -1.04 -8.24
N LEU A 86 7.49 -2.20 -8.21
CA LEU A 86 8.10 -2.69 -6.99
C LEU A 86 9.16 -1.69 -6.54
N CYS A 87 9.12 -1.31 -5.26
CA CYS A 87 10.17 -0.52 -4.66
C CYS A 87 11.32 -1.47 -4.32
N LYS A 88 12.51 -1.25 -4.89
CA LYS A 88 13.73 -2.02 -4.58
C LYS A 88 14.47 -1.37 -3.42
#